data_AF-A0A8T1WY37-F1
#
_entry.id   AF-A0A8T1WY37-F1
#
_cell.length_a   1.000
_cell.length_b   1.000
_cell.length_c   1.000
_cell.angle_alpha   90.00
_cell.angle_beta   90.00
_cell.angle_gamma   90.00
#
_symmetry.space_group_name_H-M   'P 1'
#
loop_
_entity.id
_entity.type
_entity.pdbx_description
1 polymer ?
#
loop_
_entity_poly.entity_id
_entity_poly.type
_entity_poly.pdbx_seq_one_letter_code
_entity_poly.pdbx_strand_id
1 'polypeptide(L)'
;MLKAKISPPLLKERVGIFCTRSPHRPNPIGITLAKIEHVDMRKRTVFLSGVDLLDETPVLDIKPYIATYDSLPDAQAADWVAAPQPPIEIQWGSDDLIPTLHKLAESSVHYRSAPEMFVSAIEEVLQVDVRSKYQTKRWTSPDYINYQILDNVRVQYRFALIPSASSETASDSGSSIDTARIEISAVEKVSSQVSASANSEEED
;
A
#
# COMPACT_ATOMS: atom_id res chain seq x y z
N MET A 1 10.24 24.60 5.96
CA MET A 1 9.61 25.27 4.79
C MET A 1 9.17 24.19 3.81
N LEU A 2 7.93 24.22 3.33
CA LEU A 2 7.47 23.22 2.36
C LEU A 2 8.26 23.35 1.06
N LYS A 3 8.81 22.24 0.55
CA LYS A 3 9.59 22.24 -0.69
C LYS A 3 8.65 22.43 -1.88
N ALA A 4 8.92 23.42 -2.72
CA ALA A 4 8.13 23.68 -3.93
C ALA A 4 8.19 22.54 -4.96
N LYS A 5 9.26 21.74 -4.92
CA LYS A 5 9.45 20.56 -5.77
C LYS A 5 9.67 19.31 -4.93
N ILE A 6 9.13 18.19 -5.39
CA ILE A 6 9.31 16.87 -4.81
C ILE A 6 9.87 15.90 -5.85
N SER A 7 10.40 14.76 -5.41
CA SER A 7 10.77 13.64 -6.29
C SER A 7 9.71 12.55 -6.11
N PRO A 8 8.72 12.42 -7.00
CA PRO A 8 7.76 11.34 -6.94
C PRO A 8 8.49 10.01 -7.00
N PRO A 9 7.97 8.96 -6.35
CA PRO A 9 8.56 7.64 -6.37
C PRO A 9 8.95 7.21 -7.81
N LEU A 10 7.99 7.17 -8.74
CA LEU A 10 8.22 6.60 -10.07
C LEU A 10 9.00 7.52 -11.02
N LEU A 11 9.29 8.75 -10.59
CA LEU A 11 9.94 9.76 -11.41
C LEU A 11 11.34 10.07 -10.85
N LYS A 12 12.38 9.79 -11.65
CA LYS A 12 13.80 10.03 -11.29
C LYS A 12 14.20 11.51 -11.30
N GLU A 13 13.22 12.41 -11.38
CA GLU A 13 13.39 13.85 -11.50
C GLU A 13 12.48 14.58 -10.52
N ARG A 14 12.84 15.84 -10.21
CA ARG A 14 12.01 16.67 -9.34
C ARG A 14 10.98 17.47 -10.13
N VAL A 15 9.73 17.35 -9.74
CA VAL A 15 8.61 18.12 -10.32
C VAL A 15 7.99 19.05 -9.29
N GLY A 16 7.28 20.07 -9.78
CA GLY A 16 6.51 20.96 -8.92
C GLY A 16 5.45 20.19 -8.15
N ILE A 17 5.22 20.55 -6.90
CA ILE A 17 4.30 19.82 -6.02
C ILE A 17 2.88 19.69 -6.59
N PHE A 18 2.37 20.73 -7.28
CA PHE A 18 1.04 20.74 -7.88
C PHE A 18 0.89 19.83 -9.10
N CYS A 19 2.00 19.29 -9.63
CA CYS A 19 1.98 18.26 -10.66
C CYS A 19 1.82 16.85 -10.06
N THR A 20 1.59 16.73 -8.75
CA THR A 20 1.62 15.47 -8.00
C THR A 20 0.47 15.38 -7.00
N ARG A 21 0.24 14.18 -6.45
CA ARG A 21 -0.67 13.93 -5.32
C ARG A 21 0.06 13.73 -3.98
N SER A 22 1.25 14.33 -3.81
CA SER A 22 2.00 14.22 -2.56
C SER A 22 1.15 14.66 -1.35
N PRO A 23 1.25 14.00 -0.18
CA PRO A 23 0.58 14.47 1.04
C PRO A 23 1.22 15.76 1.61
N HIS A 24 2.50 16.00 1.32
CA HIS A 24 3.26 17.14 1.86
C HIS A 24 2.94 18.46 1.11
N ARG A 25 1.71 18.94 1.19
CA ARG A 25 1.24 20.15 0.47
C ARG A 25 0.94 21.31 1.43
N PRO A 26 0.83 22.56 0.94
CA PRO A 26 0.47 23.70 1.79
C PRO A 26 -0.87 23.50 2.51
N ASN A 27 -1.82 22.90 1.79
CA ASN A 27 -3.11 22.45 2.32
C ASN A 27 -3.18 20.92 2.14
N PRO A 28 -2.93 20.10 3.19
CA PRO A 28 -2.83 18.65 3.09
C PRO A 28 -4.21 17.97 3.05
N ILE A 29 -4.94 18.19 1.96
CA ILE A 29 -6.30 17.66 1.76
C ILE A 29 -6.29 16.53 0.73
N GLY A 30 -6.60 15.30 1.12
CA GLY A 30 -6.79 14.19 0.20
C GLY A 30 -8.11 14.28 -0.56
N ILE A 31 -8.17 13.69 -1.75
CA ILE A 31 -9.43 13.46 -2.47
C ILE A 31 -9.44 12.00 -2.88
N THR A 32 -10.45 11.28 -2.42
CA THR A 32 -10.62 9.85 -2.65
C THR A 32 -11.97 9.63 -3.33
N LEU A 33 -11.97 8.97 -4.48
CA LEU A 33 -13.21 8.47 -5.08
C LEU A 33 -13.51 7.11 -4.45
N ALA A 34 -14.49 7.06 -3.58
CA ALA A 34 -14.87 5.85 -2.87
C ALA A 34 -16.21 5.30 -3.35
N LYS A 35 -16.35 3.98 -3.37
CA LYS A 35 -17.62 3.31 -3.61
C LYS A 35 -18.35 3.11 -2.29
N ILE A 36 -19.62 3.52 -2.24
CA ILE A 36 -20.50 3.23 -1.10
C ILE A 36 -20.95 1.78 -1.19
N GLU A 37 -20.58 0.96 -0.21
CA GLU A 37 -21.04 -0.43 -0.09
C GLU A 37 -22.32 -0.51 0.74
N HIS A 38 -22.38 0.23 1.85
CA HIS A 38 -23.53 0.22 2.75
C HIS A 38 -23.64 1.52 3.55
N VAL A 39 -24.86 1.90 3.93
CA VAL A 39 -25.14 3.04 4.82
C VAL A 39 -25.94 2.53 6.02
N ASP A 40 -25.33 2.56 7.21
CA ASP A 40 -25.99 2.23 8.47
C ASP A 40 -26.46 3.51 9.15
N MET A 41 -27.76 3.80 9.02
CA MET A 41 -28.37 5.00 9.60
C MET A 41 -28.49 4.93 11.12
N ARG A 42 -28.51 3.75 11.73
CA ARG A 42 -28.59 3.60 13.19
C ARG A 42 -27.25 3.93 13.82
N LYS A 43 -26.15 3.45 13.22
CA LYS A 43 -24.79 3.74 13.67
C LYS A 43 -24.26 5.09 13.18
N ARG A 44 -24.93 5.72 12.21
CA ARG A 44 -24.46 6.92 11.50
C ARG A 44 -23.11 6.65 10.82
N THR A 45 -23.01 5.53 10.12
CA THR A 45 -21.77 5.02 9.52
C THR A 45 -21.98 4.75 8.03
N VAL A 46 -21.03 5.17 7.20
CA VAL A 46 -20.97 4.83 5.77
C VAL A 46 -19.81 3.86 5.57
N PHE A 47 -20.12 2.70 4.98
CA PHE A 47 -19.12 1.69 4.62
C PHE A 47 -18.68 1.93 3.19
N LEU A 48 -17.37 2.08 3.01
CA LEU A 48 -16.74 2.47 1.75
C LEU A 48 -15.72 1.41 1.30
N SER A 49 -15.52 1.31 -0.01
CA SER A 49 -14.42 0.59 -0.63
C SER A 49 -13.65 1.50 -1.60
N GLY A 50 -12.42 1.12 -1.95
CA GLY A 50 -11.54 1.91 -2.82
C GLY A 50 -10.97 3.16 -2.14
N VAL A 51 -10.74 3.11 -0.82
CA VAL A 51 -10.16 4.22 -0.06
C VAL A 51 -8.66 4.07 0.13
N ASP A 52 -7.96 5.19 0.14
CA ASP A 52 -6.50 5.32 0.33
C ASP A 52 -6.18 6.12 1.60
N LEU A 53 -6.92 5.86 2.67
CA LEU A 53 -6.86 6.61 3.94
C LEU A 53 -6.28 5.73 5.06
N LEU A 54 -5.51 6.36 5.95
CA LEU A 54 -5.13 5.71 7.22
C LEU A 54 -6.30 5.75 8.19
N ASP A 55 -6.31 4.82 9.15
CA ASP A 55 -7.28 4.86 10.25
C ASP A 55 -7.25 6.22 10.95
N GLU A 56 -8.41 6.66 11.42
CA GLU A 56 -8.63 7.98 12.04
C GLU A 56 -8.35 9.21 11.16
N THR A 57 -8.08 9.05 9.86
CA THR A 57 -7.90 10.21 8.95
C THR A 57 -9.14 11.12 8.99
N PRO A 58 -9.03 12.41 9.36
CA PRO A 58 -10.19 13.29 9.48
C PRO A 58 -10.91 13.51 8.16
N VAL A 59 -12.22 13.28 8.15
CA VAL A 59 -13.08 13.56 6.99
C VAL A 59 -13.57 15.00 7.06
N LEU A 60 -13.23 15.80 6.04
CA LEU A 60 -13.63 17.22 5.98
C LEU A 60 -14.99 17.42 5.31
N ASP A 61 -15.31 16.61 4.31
CA ASP A 61 -16.47 16.78 3.44
C ASP A 61 -16.83 15.47 2.73
N ILE A 62 -18.09 15.30 2.38
CA ILE A 62 -18.60 14.16 1.60
C ILE A 62 -19.51 14.71 0.52
N LYS A 63 -19.21 14.40 -0.75
CA LYS A 63 -20.00 14.80 -1.91
C LYS A 63 -20.36 13.59 -2.78
N PRO A 64 -21.57 13.55 -3.36
CA PRO A 64 -21.92 12.50 -4.30
C PRO A 64 -21.09 12.66 -5.57
N TYR A 65 -20.56 11.54 -6.09
CA TYR A 65 -19.98 11.50 -7.43
C TYR A 65 -21.10 11.52 -8.46
N ILE A 66 -21.11 12.55 -9.30
CA ILE A 66 -22.09 12.75 -10.37
C ILE A 66 -21.35 12.62 -11.70
N ALA A 67 -21.54 11.48 -12.37
CA ALA A 67 -20.79 11.15 -13.59
C ALA A 67 -20.84 12.23 -14.68
N THR A 68 -21.94 12.98 -14.80
CA THR A 68 -22.07 14.07 -15.78
C THR A 68 -21.17 15.28 -15.50
N TYR A 69 -20.73 15.46 -14.25
CA TYR A 69 -19.89 16.59 -13.82
C TYR A 69 -18.47 16.17 -13.48
N ASP A 70 -18.31 14.97 -12.91
CA ASP A 70 -17.04 14.52 -12.34
C ASP A 70 -16.27 13.56 -13.26
N SER A 71 -16.94 12.91 -14.21
CA SER A 71 -16.28 11.97 -15.12
C SER A 71 -15.55 12.71 -16.24
N LEU A 72 -14.27 12.40 -16.42
CA LEU A 72 -13.46 12.87 -17.54
C LEU A 72 -12.81 11.67 -18.27
N PRO A 73 -13.54 10.98 -19.16
CA PRO A 73 -13.08 9.74 -19.79
C PRO A 73 -11.80 9.91 -20.62
N ASP A 74 -11.62 11.08 -21.24
CA ASP A 74 -10.45 11.38 -22.10
C ASP A 74 -9.27 11.97 -21.31
N ALA A 75 -9.31 11.93 -19.97
CA ALA A 75 -8.22 12.41 -19.14
C ALA A 75 -6.93 11.63 -19.42
N GLN A 76 -5.84 12.36 -19.67
CA GLN A 76 -4.52 11.77 -19.86
C GLN A 76 -3.70 11.92 -18.58
N ALA A 77 -2.96 10.87 -18.24
CA ALA A 77 -1.94 10.91 -17.21
C ALA A 77 -0.56 10.96 -17.88
N ALA A 78 0.43 11.53 -17.18
CA ALA A 78 1.80 11.48 -17.65
C ALA A 78 2.30 10.02 -17.74
N ASP A 79 3.20 9.73 -18.68
CA ASP A 79 3.68 8.35 -18.93
C ASP A 79 4.21 7.66 -17.67
N TRP A 80 4.93 8.39 -16.81
CA TRP A 80 5.47 7.87 -15.54
C TRP A 80 4.40 7.52 -14.49
N VAL A 81 3.16 7.98 -14.68
CA VAL A 81 1.98 7.62 -13.87
C VAL A 81 1.20 6.49 -14.55
N ALA A 82 1.03 6.58 -15.87
CA ALA A 82 0.24 5.62 -16.66
C ALA A 82 0.95 4.29 -16.89
N ALA A 83 2.28 4.22 -16.72
CA ALA A 83 3.06 3.02 -16.91
C ALA A 83 2.57 1.90 -15.96
N PRO A 84 1.97 0.81 -16.48
CA PRO A 84 1.47 -0.27 -15.65
C PRO A 84 2.62 -0.88 -14.87
N GLN A 85 2.40 -1.05 -13.58
CA GLN A 85 3.35 -1.71 -12.69
C GLN A 85 2.76 -3.09 -12.39
N PRO A 86 3.44 -4.19 -12.73
CA PRO A 86 2.93 -5.51 -12.39
C PRO A 86 2.79 -5.61 -10.87
N PRO A 87 1.72 -6.25 -10.37
CA PRO A 87 1.60 -6.52 -8.94
C PRO A 87 2.75 -7.42 -8.49
N ILE A 88 3.21 -7.20 -7.27
CA ILE A 88 4.23 -8.06 -6.66
C ILE A 88 3.63 -9.43 -6.40
N GLU A 89 4.33 -10.49 -6.78
CA GLU A 89 3.93 -11.84 -6.42
C GLU A 89 4.00 -12.03 -4.90
N ILE A 90 2.91 -12.53 -4.30
CA ILE A 90 2.84 -12.83 -2.86
C ILE A 90 2.92 -14.34 -2.67
N GLN A 91 3.80 -14.77 -1.79
CA GLN A 91 3.95 -16.15 -1.37
C GLN A 91 3.77 -16.27 0.14
N TRP A 92 2.92 -17.20 0.57
CA TRP A 92 2.83 -17.62 1.96
C TRP A 92 3.90 -18.68 2.22
N GLY A 93 4.83 -18.40 3.14
CA GLY A 93 5.98 -19.27 3.41
C GLY A 93 5.64 -20.57 4.16
N SER A 94 4.40 -20.72 4.64
CA SER A 94 3.92 -21.92 5.33
C SER A 94 2.41 -22.04 5.20
N ASP A 95 1.93 -23.28 5.05
CA ASP A 95 0.50 -23.62 4.94
C ASP A 95 -0.30 -23.27 6.20
N ASP A 96 0.37 -23.12 7.36
CA ASP A 96 -0.28 -22.79 8.64
C ASP A 96 -0.57 -21.30 8.82
N LEU A 97 -0.02 -20.42 7.95
CA LEU A 97 -0.17 -18.97 8.11
C LEU A 97 -1.60 -18.49 7.85
N ILE A 98 -2.26 -19.00 6.81
CA ILE A 98 -3.66 -18.65 6.49
C ILE A 98 -4.61 -19.13 7.60
N PRO A 99 -4.56 -20.41 8.07
CA PRO A 99 -5.31 -20.84 9.25
C PRO A 99 -5.05 -20.01 10.50
N THR A 100 -3.78 -19.62 10.73
CA THR A 100 -3.42 -18.74 11.85
C THR A 100 -4.06 -17.37 11.71
N LEU A 101 -4.03 -16.78 10.51
CA LEU A 101 -4.68 -15.50 10.23
C LEU A 101 -6.19 -15.57 10.44
N HIS A 102 -6.85 -16.65 10.01
CA HIS A 102 -8.28 -16.85 10.23
C HIS A 102 -8.63 -16.79 11.72
N LYS A 103 -7.80 -17.41 12.58
CA LYS A 103 -7.96 -17.33 14.03
C LYS A 103 -7.72 -15.92 14.57
N LEU A 104 -6.73 -15.21 14.04
CA LEU A 104 -6.46 -13.82 14.45
C LEU A 104 -7.60 -12.86 14.04
N ALA A 105 -8.24 -13.13 12.90
CA ALA A 105 -9.37 -12.39 12.36
C ALA A 105 -10.57 -12.38 13.32
N GLU A 106 -10.77 -13.40 14.16
CA GLU A 106 -11.85 -13.43 15.15
C GLU A 106 -11.85 -12.21 16.09
N SER A 107 -10.68 -11.60 16.30
CA SER A 107 -10.51 -10.39 17.10
C SER A 107 -10.37 -9.10 16.28
N SER A 108 -10.50 -9.19 14.96
CA SER A 108 -10.48 -8.05 14.03
C SER A 108 -11.79 -7.27 14.14
N VAL A 109 -11.71 -5.95 14.00
CA VAL A 109 -12.90 -5.09 13.94
C VAL A 109 -13.61 -5.26 12.60
N HIS A 110 -12.83 -5.38 11.52
CA HIS A 110 -13.31 -5.33 10.14
C HIS A 110 -13.53 -6.71 9.53
N TYR A 111 -12.70 -7.70 9.89
CA TYR A 111 -12.62 -8.99 9.20
C TYR A 111 -13.12 -10.19 10.01
N ARG A 112 -13.60 -9.99 11.24
CA ARG A 112 -14.11 -11.07 12.11
C ARG A 112 -15.15 -11.99 11.49
N SER A 113 -15.96 -11.49 10.56
CA SER A 113 -17.01 -12.25 9.90
C SER A 113 -16.63 -12.69 8.47
N ALA A 114 -15.44 -12.33 8.02
CA ALA A 114 -14.96 -12.56 6.65
C ALA A 114 -13.43 -12.75 6.64
N PRO A 115 -12.90 -13.84 7.24
CA PRO A 115 -11.46 -14.06 7.36
C PRO A 115 -10.73 -14.17 6.01
N GLU A 116 -11.40 -14.71 4.98
CA GLU A 116 -10.86 -14.75 3.60
C GLU A 116 -10.64 -13.36 3.00
N MET A 117 -11.48 -12.39 3.38
CA MET A 117 -11.28 -10.99 2.99
C MET A 117 -10.07 -10.39 3.69
N PHE A 118 -9.68 -10.90 4.86
CA PHE A 118 -8.46 -10.45 5.54
C PHE A 118 -7.21 -10.93 4.80
N VAL A 119 -7.22 -12.20 4.36
CA VAL A 119 -6.15 -12.76 3.50
C VAL A 119 -5.99 -11.88 2.26
N SER A 120 -7.10 -11.64 1.56
CA SER A 120 -7.12 -10.81 0.33
C SER A 120 -6.61 -9.40 0.59
N ALA A 121 -7.03 -8.75 1.69
CA ALA A 121 -6.59 -7.41 2.04
C ALA A 121 -5.07 -7.33 2.32
N ILE A 122 -4.50 -8.35 2.98
CA ILE A 122 -3.05 -8.43 3.20
C ILE A 122 -2.31 -8.56 1.87
N GLU A 123 -2.78 -9.44 0.98
CA GLU A 123 -2.19 -9.62 -0.34
C GLU A 123 -2.26 -8.33 -1.16
N GLU A 124 -3.42 -7.68 -1.25
CA GLU A 124 -3.62 -6.43 -1.99
C GLU A 124 -2.68 -5.31 -1.50
N VAL A 125 -2.57 -5.14 -0.17
CA VAL A 125 -1.68 -4.12 0.42
C VAL A 125 -0.21 -4.40 0.10
N LEU A 126 0.22 -5.65 0.21
CA LEU A 126 1.61 -6.02 -0.08
C LEU A 126 1.92 -6.00 -1.58
N GLN A 127 0.96 -6.32 -2.45
CA GLN A 127 1.11 -6.29 -3.91
C GLN A 127 1.49 -4.91 -4.46
N VAL A 128 1.08 -3.86 -3.78
CA VAL A 128 1.32 -2.46 -4.17
C VAL A 128 2.38 -1.76 -3.31
N ASP A 129 3.11 -2.50 -2.46
CA ASP A 129 4.10 -1.93 -1.55
C ASP A 129 5.17 -1.15 -2.34
N VAL A 130 5.23 0.16 -2.12
CA VAL A 130 6.14 1.06 -2.83
C VAL A 130 7.61 0.80 -2.49
N ARG A 131 7.94 0.23 -1.33
CA ARG A 131 9.32 -0.07 -0.89
C ARG A 131 9.98 -1.12 -1.78
N SER A 132 9.18 -2.01 -2.39
CA SER A 132 9.66 -2.98 -3.38
C SER A 132 10.33 -2.33 -4.60
N LYS A 133 10.00 -1.06 -4.90
CA LYS A 133 10.47 -0.30 -6.06
C LYS A 133 11.67 0.60 -5.74
N TYR A 134 11.86 0.98 -4.47
CA TYR A 134 13.02 1.72 -3.97
C TYR A 134 13.98 0.79 -3.23
N GLN A 135 14.35 -0.31 -3.88
CA GLN A 135 15.27 -1.30 -3.30
C GLN A 135 16.61 -0.63 -2.96
N THR A 136 16.72 -0.12 -1.74
CA THR A 136 18.02 0.02 -1.12
C THR A 136 18.51 -1.39 -0.85
N LYS A 137 19.81 -1.64 -1.01
CA LYS A 137 20.42 -2.96 -0.75
C LYS A 137 20.03 -3.57 0.59
N ARG A 138 19.59 -2.74 1.54
CA ARG A 138 19.11 -3.13 2.87
C ARG A 138 17.80 -3.92 2.79
N TRP A 139 16.80 -3.44 2.06
CA TRP A 139 15.44 -4.00 2.08
C TRP A 139 15.34 -5.38 1.40
N THR A 140 16.19 -5.61 0.40
CA THR A 140 16.27 -6.87 -0.36
C THR A 140 17.38 -7.79 0.15
N SER A 141 17.99 -7.45 1.30
CA SER A 141 18.93 -8.35 1.94
C SER A 141 18.15 -9.58 2.45
N PRO A 142 18.65 -10.81 2.23
CA PRO A 142 18.00 -12.04 2.72
C PRO A 142 17.71 -12.03 4.23
N ASP A 143 18.53 -11.29 4.98
CA ASP A 143 18.45 -11.18 6.44
C ASP A 143 17.53 -10.04 6.92
N TYR A 144 17.04 -9.20 6.00
CA TYR A 144 16.21 -8.05 6.37
C TYR A 144 14.74 -8.44 6.42
N ILE A 145 14.13 -8.20 7.57
CA ILE A 145 12.74 -8.52 7.84
C ILE A 145 11.90 -7.23 7.79
N ASN A 146 10.83 -7.28 7.03
CA ASN A 146 9.85 -6.21 6.94
C ASN A 146 8.60 -6.53 7.75
N TYR A 147 7.92 -5.48 8.16
CA TYR A 147 6.66 -5.57 8.88
C TYR A 147 5.63 -4.66 8.25
N GLN A 148 4.39 -5.15 8.15
CA GLN A 148 3.22 -4.34 7.86
C GLN A 148 2.15 -4.65 8.89
N ILE A 149 1.58 -3.62 9.49
CA ILE A 149 0.42 -3.77 10.38
C ILE A 149 -0.83 -3.54 9.55
N LEU A 150 -1.78 -4.47 9.63
CA LEU A 150 -3.13 -4.35 9.07
C LEU A 150 -4.12 -4.71 10.17
N ASP A 151 -4.98 -3.76 10.51
CA ASP A 151 -5.91 -3.86 11.64
C ASP A 151 -5.20 -4.33 12.92
N ASN A 152 -5.52 -5.53 13.42
CA ASN A 152 -4.99 -6.10 14.64
C ASN A 152 -3.83 -7.10 14.41
N VAL A 153 -3.33 -7.23 13.18
CA VAL A 153 -2.30 -8.21 12.80
C VAL A 153 -1.05 -7.52 12.29
N ARG A 154 0.11 -7.96 12.79
CA ARG A 154 1.42 -7.67 12.20
C ARG A 154 1.79 -8.81 11.26
N VAL A 155 2.04 -8.46 10.01
CA VAL A 155 2.51 -9.35 8.96
C VAL A 155 4.02 -9.18 8.81
N GLN A 156 4.76 -10.26 8.99
CA GLN A 156 6.21 -10.31 8.79
C GLN A 156 6.52 -10.87 7.41
N TYR A 157 7.33 -10.18 6.62
CA TYR A 157 7.65 -10.61 5.26
C TYR A 157 9.05 -10.19 4.81
N ARG A 158 9.51 -10.78 3.69
CA ARG A 158 10.79 -10.46 3.04
C ARG A 158 10.57 -10.20 1.56
N PHE A 159 11.43 -9.35 0.99
CA PHE A 159 11.55 -9.22 -0.45
C PHE A 159 12.52 -10.28 -0.97
N ALA A 160 12.05 -11.15 -1.85
CA ALA A 160 12.87 -12.09 -2.60
C ALA A 160 13.08 -11.57 -4.02
N LEU A 161 14.33 -11.46 -4.45
CA LEU A 161 14.63 -11.15 -5.84
C LEU A 161 14.21 -12.33 -6.72
N ILE A 162 13.46 -12.06 -7.78
CA ILE A 162 13.20 -13.07 -8.81
C ILE A 162 14.47 -13.13 -9.68
N PRO A 163 15.10 -14.31 -9.86
CA PRO A 163 16.17 -14.44 -10.84
C PRO A 163 15.61 -14.09 -12.23
N SER A 164 16.18 -13.08 -12.90
CA SER A 164 15.75 -12.75 -14.26
C SER A 164 16.01 -13.96 -15.17
N ALA A 165 14.98 -14.39 -15.90
CA ALA A 165 15.05 -15.53 -16.83
C ALA A 165 15.84 -15.21 -18.13
N SER A 166 16.80 -14.28 -18.09
CA SER A 166 17.56 -13.80 -19.24
C SER A 166 19.05 -13.72 -18.94
N SER A 167 19.65 -14.86 -18.55
CA SER A 167 21.10 -15.06 -18.67
C SER A 167 21.43 -15.90 -19.90
N GLU A 168 21.02 -15.46 -21.09
CA GLU A 168 21.63 -15.93 -22.34
C GLU A 168 21.33 -14.90 -23.44
N THR A 169 22.34 -14.06 -23.74
CA THR A 169 22.44 -13.07 -24.84
C THR A 169 21.76 -11.70 -24.65
N ALA A 170 22.55 -10.68 -24.26
CA ALA A 170 22.78 -9.40 -24.97
C ALA A 170 23.22 -8.26 -24.03
N SER A 171 23.92 -7.31 -24.64
CA SER A 171 24.72 -6.21 -24.09
C SER A 171 23.95 -5.08 -23.38
N ASP A 172 24.52 -4.64 -22.25
CA ASP A 172 24.58 -3.28 -21.70
C ASP A 172 23.38 -2.33 -21.90
N SER A 173 22.48 -2.29 -20.91
CA SER A 173 21.90 -1.04 -20.37
C SER A 173 21.10 -1.32 -19.09
N GLY A 174 21.64 -0.92 -17.93
CA GLY A 174 20.93 -0.80 -16.64
C GLY A 174 20.52 -2.12 -15.99
N SER A 175 21.03 -2.41 -14.80
CA SER A 175 20.58 -3.56 -14.00
C SER A 175 19.08 -3.40 -13.62
N SER A 176 18.17 -3.90 -14.46
CA SER A 176 16.77 -4.07 -14.12
C SER A 176 16.71 -5.21 -13.12
N ILE A 177 16.64 -4.86 -11.83
CA ILE A 177 16.23 -5.81 -10.82
C ILE A 177 14.71 -5.90 -10.99
N ASP A 178 14.27 -6.89 -11.77
CA ASP A 178 12.85 -7.13 -12.00
C ASP A 178 12.17 -7.60 -10.71
N THR A 179 11.03 -6.96 -10.43
CA THR A 179 9.96 -7.29 -9.49
C THR A 179 10.36 -8.21 -8.33
N ALA A 180 10.59 -7.62 -7.15
CA ALA A 180 10.73 -8.40 -5.92
C ALA A 180 9.42 -9.16 -5.64
N ARG A 181 9.49 -10.48 -5.43
CA ARG A 181 8.44 -11.28 -4.81
C ARG A 181 8.41 -10.97 -3.32
N ILE A 182 7.25 -11.03 -2.68
CA ILE A 182 7.11 -10.94 -1.22
C ILE A 182 6.83 -12.34 -0.66
N GLU A 183 7.65 -12.76 0.30
CA GLU A 183 7.42 -13.99 1.06
C GLU A 183 6.97 -13.63 2.48
N ILE A 184 5.74 -13.98 2.83
CA ILE A 184 5.19 -13.82 4.18
C ILE A 184 5.67 -14.97 5.04
N SER A 185 6.32 -14.64 6.16
CA SER A 185 6.98 -15.62 7.05
C SER A 185 6.30 -15.79 8.39
N ALA A 186 5.53 -14.79 8.86
CA ALA A 186 4.75 -14.89 10.09
C ALA A 186 3.59 -13.90 10.09
N VAL A 187 2.55 -14.24 10.86
CA VAL A 187 1.44 -13.35 11.22
C VAL A 187 1.23 -13.42 12.73
N GLU A 188 1.17 -12.27 13.39
CA GLU A 188 1.02 -12.20 14.84
C GLU A 188 0.03 -11.11 15.25
N LYS A 189 -0.62 -11.28 16.39
CA LYS A 189 -1.49 -10.26 16.95
C LYS A 189 -0.68 -9.07 17.44
N VAL A 190 -1.08 -7.85 17.08
CA VAL A 190 -0.48 -6.64 17.66
C VAL A 190 -0.91 -6.54 19.12
N SER A 191 0.05 -6.49 20.04
CA SER A 191 -0.21 -6.16 21.44
C SER A 191 -0.60 -4.67 21.54
N SER A 192 -1.57 -4.35 22.39
CA SER A 192 -2.16 -3.00 22.57
C SER A 192 -1.17 -1.93 23.08
N GLN A 193 0.14 -2.19 23.10
CA GLN A 193 1.18 -1.27 23.54
C GLN A 193 1.99 -0.61 22.41
N VAL A 194 1.78 -0.98 21.13
CA VAL A 194 2.65 -0.53 20.02
C VAL A 194 2.19 0.78 19.35
N SER A 195 0.98 1.27 19.62
CA SER A 195 0.44 2.47 18.96
C SER A 195 1.13 3.79 19.31
N ALA A 196 2.04 3.82 20.30
CA ALA A 196 2.68 5.05 20.77
C ALA A 196 4.10 5.31 20.24
N SER A 197 4.74 4.39 19.51
CA SER A 197 6.19 4.47 19.26
C SER A 197 6.62 4.57 17.79
N ALA A 198 5.70 4.53 16.82
CA ALA A 198 6.05 4.57 15.39
C ALA A 198 6.15 6.00 14.80
N ASN A 199 5.81 7.05 15.56
CA ASN A 199 5.75 8.44 15.04
C ASN A 199 6.99 9.30 15.34
N SER A 200 8.12 8.72 15.78
CA SER A 200 9.29 9.51 16.20
C SER A 200 10.59 9.28 15.43
N GLU A 201 10.61 8.54 14.32
CA GLU A 201 11.88 8.23 13.61
C GLU A 201 11.94 8.62 12.12
N GLU A 202 11.05 9.49 11.63
CA GLU A 202 11.12 9.97 10.22
C GLU A 202 11.11 11.51 10.05
N GLU A 203 11.65 12.25 11.02
CA GLU A 203 12.07 13.64 10.82
C GLU A 203 13.52 13.83 11.26
N ASP A 204 14.46 13.59 10.33
CA ASP A 204 15.78 14.25 10.25
C ASP A 204 16.25 14.33 8.79
#